data_AF-V5GXV0-F1
#
_entry.id   AF-V5GXV0-F1
#
_cell.length_a   1.000
_cell.length_b   1.000
_cell.length_c   1.000
_cell.angle_alpha   90.00
_cell.angle_beta   90.00
_cell.angle_gamma   90.00
#
_symmetry.space_group_name_H-M   'P 1'
#
loop_
_entity.id
_entity.type
_entity.pdbx_description
1 polymer ?
#
loop_
_entity_poly.entity_id
_entity_poly.type
_entity_poly.pdbx_seq_one_letter_code
_entity_poly.pdbx_strand_id
1 'polypeptide(L)'
;MAVISWSGSGLARVQARAREFLFELIMKKLEPREPRVFPRRYQWNLIRDDCRLRPTVSGEEDLPATVLPLHDGICLEPSSDMLRTVHERLQELHMQASSDRTSERQLVRCPVCDVAFLNPFDIHQHLRTKTHRDKEMEIQTLYEESLQRRRTGP
;
A
#
# COMPACT_ATOMS: atom_id res chain seq x y z
N MET A 1 13.95 -13.38 -16.75
CA MET A 1 14.17 -13.55 -15.30
C MET A 1 15.41 -14.41 -15.11
N ALA A 2 16.47 -13.90 -14.46
CA ALA A 2 17.67 -14.68 -14.21
C ALA A 2 17.42 -15.60 -12.99
N VAL A 3 17.32 -16.90 -13.24
CA VAL A 3 17.21 -17.91 -12.18
C VAL A 3 18.57 -17.98 -11.49
N ILE A 4 18.68 -17.42 -10.29
CA ILE A 4 19.87 -17.57 -9.46
C ILE A 4 19.92 -19.03 -9.03
N SER A 5 20.87 -19.79 -9.57
CA SER A 5 21.14 -21.16 -9.12
C SER A 5 21.75 -21.11 -7.71
N TRP A 6 21.02 -21.60 -6.72
CA TRP A 6 21.45 -21.66 -5.31
C TRP A 6 22.42 -22.81 -5.00
N SER A 7 22.92 -23.51 -6.02
CA SER A 7 23.94 -24.55 -5.89
C SER A 7 25.05 -24.34 -6.92
N GLY A 8 26.29 -24.36 -6.47
CA GLY A 8 27.50 -24.31 -7.32
C GLY A 8 28.39 -23.07 -7.14
N SER A 9 29.36 -22.96 -8.06
CA SER A 9 30.43 -21.94 -8.08
C SER A 9 29.93 -20.50 -8.22
N GLY A 10 28.74 -20.29 -8.80
CA GLY A 10 28.11 -18.98 -8.93
C GLY A 10 27.71 -18.36 -7.58
N LEU A 11 27.11 -19.16 -6.69
CA LEU A 11 26.76 -18.71 -5.33
C LEU A 11 28.01 -18.39 -4.51
N ALA A 12 29.04 -19.22 -4.63
CA ALA A 12 30.32 -18.99 -3.96
C ALA A 12 30.97 -17.66 -4.36
N ARG A 13 30.88 -17.27 -5.65
CA ARG A 13 31.37 -15.97 -6.15
C ARG A 13 30.56 -14.79 -5.61
N VAL A 14 29.22 -14.89 -5.58
CA VAL A 14 28.36 -13.83 -5.03
C VAL A 14 28.62 -13.66 -3.53
N GLN A 15 28.75 -14.76 -2.80
CA GLN A 15 29.08 -14.74 -1.38
C GLN A 15 30.48 -14.19 -1.11
N ALA A 16 31.48 -14.55 -1.92
CA ALA A 16 32.83 -14.00 -1.80
C ALA A 16 32.83 -12.48 -1.99
N ARG A 17 32.15 -11.98 -3.03
CA ARG A 17 32.01 -10.55 -3.30
C ARG A 17 31.26 -9.81 -2.19
N ALA A 18 30.20 -10.42 -1.64
CA ALA A 18 29.48 -9.86 -0.51
C ALA A 18 30.36 -9.77 0.75
N ARG A 19 31.15 -10.82 1.02
CA ARG A 19 32.11 -10.83 2.14
C ARG A 19 33.17 -9.76 1.98
N GLU A 20 33.80 -9.64 0.80
CA GLU A 20 34.80 -8.60 0.51
C GLU A 20 34.22 -7.20 0.74
N PHE A 21 33.02 -6.93 0.22
CA PHE A 21 32.35 -5.64 0.41
C PHE A 21 32.02 -5.34 1.87
N LEU A 22 31.54 -6.33 2.63
CA LEU A 22 31.30 -6.17 4.06
C LEU A 22 32.59 -5.94 4.84
N PHE A 23 33.66 -6.66 4.50
CA PHE A 23 34.97 -6.45 5.09
C PHE A 23 35.52 -5.06 4.78
N GLU A 24 35.38 -4.58 3.54
CA GLU A 24 35.73 -3.20 3.18
C GLU A 24 34.93 -2.19 4.00
N LEU A 25 33.62 -2.39 4.17
CA LEU A 25 32.79 -1.49 4.98
C LEU A 25 33.20 -1.48 6.46
N ILE A 26 33.49 -2.65 7.03
CA ILE A 26 33.86 -2.79 8.44
C ILE A 26 35.27 -2.25 8.70
N MET A 27 36.20 -2.48 7.77
CA MET A 27 37.58 -2.00 7.86
C MET A 27 37.74 -0.54 7.43
N LYS A 28 36.75 0.04 6.72
CA LYS A 28 36.76 1.44 6.34
C LYS A 28 36.70 2.30 7.59
N LYS A 29 37.82 2.94 7.90
CA LYS A 29 37.91 3.95 8.95
C LYS A 29 36.87 5.04 8.66
N LEU A 30 35.88 5.17 9.54
CA LEU A 30 34.88 6.22 9.44
C LEU A 30 35.60 7.55 9.64
N GLU A 31 35.61 8.38 8.59
CA GLU A 31 36.03 9.76 8.74
C GLU A 31 34.95 10.50 9.54
N PRO A 32 35.32 11.23 10.60
CA PRO A 32 34.37 12.05 11.32
C PRO A 32 33.80 13.08 10.34
N ARG A 33 32.52 12.92 10.02
CA ARG A 33 31.77 13.88 9.21
C ARG A 33 31.06 14.85 10.15
N GLU A 34 31.32 16.14 9.96
CA GLU A 34 30.60 17.16 10.70
C GLU A 34 29.11 17.11 10.33
N PRO A 35 28.21 17.17 11.32
CA PRO A 35 26.78 17.21 11.06
C PRO A 35 26.45 18.48 10.29
N ARG A 36 26.01 18.31 9.03
CA ARG A 36 25.52 19.43 8.22
C ARG A 36 24.09 19.76 8.63
N VAL A 37 23.87 20.99 9.07
CA VAL A 37 22.52 21.46 9.41
C VAL A 37 21.74 21.61 8.11
N PHE A 38 20.73 20.76 7.92
CA PHE A 38 19.82 20.90 6.78
C PHE A 38 18.80 22.00 7.11
N PRO A 39 18.58 23.00 6.23
CA PRO A 39 17.47 23.91 6.41
C PRO A 39 16.19 23.07 6.46
N ARG A 40 15.35 23.27 7.50
CA ARG A 40 14.12 22.50 7.76
C ARG A 40 14.28 21.18 8.54
N ARG A 41 15.21 21.13 9.50
CA ARG A 41 15.46 19.97 10.40
C ARG A 41 14.24 19.43 11.17
N TYR A 42 13.10 20.12 11.12
CA TYR A 42 11.82 19.72 11.76
C TYR A 42 10.61 19.66 10.80
N GLN A 43 10.81 19.83 9.49
CA GLN A 43 9.68 19.75 8.54
C GLN A 43 9.28 18.33 8.13
N TRP A 44 9.85 17.31 8.77
CA TRP A 44 9.35 15.95 8.65
C TRP A 44 7.89 15.80 9.17
N ASN A 45 7.35 16.83 9.84
CA ASN A 45 6.04 16.83 10.48
C ASN A 45 5.03 17.85 9.89
N LEU A 46 5.10 18.18 8.60
CA LEU A 46 4.06 19.02 7.95
C LEU A 46 2.76 18.25 7.64
N ILE A 47 2.48 17.17 8.35
CA ILE A 47 1.19 16.48 8.27
C ILE A 47 0.18 17.38 8.97
N ARG A 48 -0.79 17.86 8.20
CA ARG A 48 -1.91 18.66 8.69
C ARG A 48 -2.63 17.90 9.80
N ASP A 49 -3.11 18.61 10.83
CA ASP A 49 -3.72 17.97 12.01
C ASP A 49 -4.99 17.19 11.68
N ASP A 50 -5.71 17.56 10.60
CA ASP A 50 -6.87 16.82 10.10
C ASP A 50 -6.53 15.45 9.50
N CYS A 51 -5.27 15.24 9.12
CA CYS A 51 -4.79 13.93 8.66
C CYS A 51 -4.25 13.07 9.81
N ARG A 52 -4.21 13.54 11.06
CA ARG A 52 -3.67 12.79 12.20
C ARG A 52 -4.78 12.08 12.97
N LEU A 53 -4.63 10.78 13.12
CA LEU A 53 -5.53 9.94 13.91
C LEU A 53 -4.89 9.69 15.28
N ARG A 54 -5.41 10.36 16.31
CA ARG A 54 -4.93 10.16 17.67
C ARG A 54 -5.50 8.87 18.26
N PRO A 55 -4.68 8.07 18.96
CA PRO A 55 -5.19 6.90 19.68
C PRO A 55 -6.27 7.34 20.66
N THR A 56 -7.50 6.87 20.46
CA THR A 56 -8.61 7.14 21.38
C THR A 56 -8.86 5.85 22.15
N VAL A 57 -8.42 5.79 23.40
CA VAL A 57 -8.69 4.64 24.26
C VAL A 57 -10.11 4.80 24.80
N SER A 58 -11.04 4.02 24.26
CA SER A 58 -12.42 3.99 24.74
C SER A 58 -12.46 3.22 26.06
N GLY A 59 -12.53 3.95 27.17
CA GLY A 59 -12.68 3.40 28.51
C GLY A 59 -11.42 3.57 29.34
N GLU A 60 -11.61 4.36 30.40
CA GLU A 60 -10.76 4.49 31.59
C GLU A 60 -9.52 5.40 31.49
N GLU A 61 -9.49 6.26 32.50
CA GLU A 61 -8.51 7.26 32.89
C GLU A 61 -7.09 6.71 32.85
N ASP A 62 -6.15 7.51 32.34
CA ASP A 62 -4.70 7.40 32.54
C ASP A 62 -4.16 5.97 32.64
N LEU A 63 -4.08 5.28 31.49
CA LEU A 63 -3.32 4.03 31.39
C LEU A 63 -1.92 4.24 31.98
N PRO A 64 -1.52 3.49 33.02
CA PRO A 64 -0.20 3.61 33.60
C PRO A 64 0.83 3.23 32.53
N ALA A 65 1.72 4.17 32.22
CA ALA A 65 2.90 4.04 31.35
C ALA A 65 2.93 2.74 30.53
N THR A 66 2.17 2.68 29.44
CA THR A 66 2.25 1.53 28.54
C THR A 66 3.69 1.39 28.07
N VAL A 67 4.25 0.18 28.21
CA VAL A 67 5.63 -0.14 27.82
C VAL A 67 5.93 0.28 26.38
N LEU A 68 4.90 0.36 25.54
CA LEU A 68 4.92 0.92 24.20
C LEU A 68 3.96 2.12 24.12
N PRO A 69 4.45 3.33 23.80
CA PRO A 69 3.57 4.47 23.53
C PRO A 69 2.80 4.23 22.22
N LEU A 70 1.50 4.51 22.23
CA LEU A 70 0.70 4.48 21.01
C LEU A 70 1.11 5.66 20.12
N HIS A 71 1.41 5.37 18.86
CA HIS A 71 1.77 6.39 17.87
C HIS A 71 0.54 6.95 17.17
N ASP A 72 0.59 8.22 16.79
CA ASP A 72 -0.42 8.84 15.93
C ASP A 72 -0.49 8.09 14.58
N GLY A 73 -1.70 7.70 14.19
CA GLY A 73 -1.98 7.22 12.83
C GLY A 73 -2.06 8.37 11.84
N ILE A 74 -1.92 8.06 10.55
CA ILE A 74 -2.08 9.03 9.48
C ILE A 74 -3.23 8.56 8.59
N CYS A 75 -4.25 9.41 8.44
CA CYS A 75 -5.31 9.23 7.48
C CYS A 75 -4.80 9.65 6.09
N LEU A 76 -4.76 8.72 5.16
CA LEU A 76 -4.38 8.98 3.78
C LEU A 76 -5.65 9.19 2.96
N GLU A 77 -5.78 10.37 2.34
CA GLU A 77 -6.80 10.56 1.30
C GLU A 77 -6.39 9.79 0.04
N PRO A 78 -7.32 9.06 -0.58
CA PRO A 78 -7.03 8.35 -1.82
C PRO A 78 -6.75 9.36 -2.93
N SER A 79 -5.65 9.15 -3.67
CA SER A 79 -5.33 10.01 -4.80
C SER A 79 -6.36 9.83 -5.92
N SER A 80 -6.67 10.90 -6.64
CA SER A 80 -7.63 10.84 -7.76
C SER A 80 -7.21 9.84 -8.86
N ASP A 81 -5.91 9.66 -9.10
CA ASP A 81 -5.42 8.65 -10.04
C ASP A 81 -5.59 7.21 -9.51
N MET A 82 -5.44 7.01 -8.19
CA MET A 82 -5.73 5.72 -7.56
C MET A 82 -7.22 5.39 -7.67
N LEU A 83 -8.10 6.35 -7.36
CA LEU A 83 -9.56 6.16 -7.47
C LEU A 83 -9.98 5.81 -8.91
N ARG A 84 -9.44 6.51 -9.92
CA ARG A 84 -9.69 6.17 -11.33
C ARG A 84 -9.25 4.74 -11.66
N THR A 85 -8.05 4.36 -11.24
CA THR A 85 -7.52 3.00 -11.50
C THR A 85 -8.37 1.93 -10.83
N VAL A 86 -8.83 2.16 -9.60
CA VAL A 86 -9.71 1.23 -8.88
C VAL A 86 -11.07 1.13 -9.56
N HIS A 87 -11.64 2.26 -10.00
CA HIS A 87 -12.91 2.31 -10.70
C HIS A 87 -12.87 1.58 -12.06
N GLU A 88 -11.82 1.79 -12.86
CA GLU A 88 -11.61 1.07 -14.13
C GLU A 88 -11.51 -0.45 -13.89
N ARG A 89 -10.75 -0.87 -12.87
CA ARG A 89 -10.64 -2.30 -12.51
C ARG A 89 -11.94 -2.89 -11.99
N LEU A 90 -12.78 -2.12 -11.29
CA LEU A 90 -14.10 -2.57 -10.88
C LEU A 90 -15.03 -2.79 -12.07
N GLN A 91 -14.99 -1.92 -13.08
CA GLN A 91 -15.75 -2.10 -14.31
C GLN A 91 -15.28 -3.34 -15.07
N GLU A 92 -13.96 -3.56 -15.15
CA GLU A 92 -13.40 -4.77 -15.74
C GLU A 92 -13.85 -6.03 -14.99
N LEU A 93 -13.85 -5.99 -13.66
CA LEU A 93 -14.32 -7.09 -12.81
C LEU A 93 -15.80 -7.44 -13.08
N HIS A 94 -16.65 -6.42 -13.24
CA HIS A 94 -18.07 -6.60 -13.60
C HIS A 94 -18.23 -7.20 -15.00
N MET A 95 -17.43 -6.74 -15.97
CA MET A 95 -17.43 -7.29 -17.32
C MET A 95 -17.02 -8.76 -17.31
N GLN A 96 -15.97 -9.11 -16.56
CA GLN A 96 -15.51 -10.50 -16.40
C GLN A 96 -16.53 -11.38 -15.70
N ALA A 97 -17.24 -10.87 -14.69
CA ALA A 97 -18.33 -11.59 -14.02
C ALA A 97 -19.53 -11.86 -14.94
N SER A 98 -19.76 -11.01 -15.95
CA SER A 98 -20.85 -11.16 -16.93
C SER A 98 -20.50 -11.99 -18.17
N SER A 99 -19.21 -12.21 -18.41
CA SER A 99 -18.72 -12.95 -19.58
C SER A 99 -18.49 -14.41 -19.22
N ASP A 100 -19.45 -15.28 -19.55
CA ASP A 100 -19.33 -16.75 -19.40
C ASP A 100 -18.27 -17.38 -20.33
N ARG A 101 -17.52 -16.58 -21.12
CA ARG A 101 -16.68 -17.06 -22.24
C ARG A 101 -15.18 -16.91 -22.04
N THR A 102 -14.68 -16.51 -20.87
CA THR A 102 -13.23 -16.41 -20.65
C THR A 102 -12.60 -17.80 -20.55
N SER A 103 -12.10 -18.28 -21.70
CA SER A 103 -11.39 -19.55 -21.89
C SER A 103 -10.01 -19.61 -21.25
N GLU A 104 -9.57 -18.54 -20.58
CA GLU A 104 -8.31 -18.49 -19.85
C GLU A 104 -8.58 -18.45 -18.35
N ARG A 105 -8.10 -19.46 -17.61
CA ARG A 105 -8.12 -19.51 -16.14
C ARG A 105 -7.13 -18.49 -15.57
N GLN A 106 -7.42 -17.21 -15.74
CA GLN A 106 -6.63 -16.13 -15.15
C GLN A 106 -7.14 -15.84 -13.74
N LEU A 107 -6.22 -15.74 -12.79
CA LEU A 107 -6.54 -15.32 -11.42
C LEU A 107 -6.95 -13.84 -11.44
N VAL A 108 -8.18 -13.54 -11.06
CA VAL A 108 -8.74 -12.18 -11.02
C VAL A 108 -8.82 -11.73 -9.57
N ARG A 109 -8.38 -10.50 -9.26
CA ARG A 109 -8.38 -9.95 -7.89
C ARG A 109 -9.32 -8.75 -7.80
N CYS A 110 -10.21 -8.75 -6.82
CA CYS A 110 -11.08 -7.63 -6.52
C CYS A 110 -10.23 -6.47 -5.95
N PRO A 111 -10.25 -5.27 -6.56
CA PRO A 111 -9.42 -4.15 -6.12
C PRO A 111 -9.88 -3.52 -4.80
N VAL A 112 -11.10 -3.84 -4.35
CA VAL A 112 -11.74 -3.25 -3.16
C VAL A 112 -11.62 -4.15 -1.93
N CYS A 113 -11.83 -5.44 -2.14
CA CYS A 113 -11.80 -6.44 -1.07
C CYS A 113 -10.47 -7.17 -0.98
N ASP A 114 -9.61 -7.00 -1.99
CA ASP A 114 -8.29 -7.63 -2.10
C ASP A 114 -8.33 -9.17 -2.15
N VAL A 115 -9.49 -9.74 -2.53
CA VAL A 115 -9.73 -11.18 -2.66
C VAL A 115 -9.51 -11.62 -4.10
N ALA A 116 -8.88 -12.77 -4.29
CA ALA A 116 -8.61 -13.35 -5.60
C ALA A 116 -9.55 -14.54 -5.92
N PHE A 117 -9.94 -14.66 -7.18
CA PHE A 117 -10.90 -15.62 -7.70
C PHE A 117 -10.35 -16.27 -8.97
N LEU A 118 -10.72 -17.53 -9.19
CA LEU A 118 -10.37 -18.30 -10.39
C LEU A 118 -11.56 -18.49 -11.33
N ASN A 119 -12.78 -18.32 -10.82
CA ASN A 119 -14.02 -18.64 -11.50
C ASN A 119 -14.90 -17.38 -11.62
N PRO A 120 -15.43 -17.04 -12.81
CA PRO A 120 -16.39 -15.95 -12.99
C PRO A 120 -17.60 -16.03 -12.05
N PHE A 121 -18.06 -17.25 -11.73
CA PHE A 121 -19.17 -17.45 -10.80
C PHE A 121 -18.85 -16.94 -9.38
N ASP A 122 -17.64 -17.20 -8.88
CA ASP A 122 -17.22 -16.77 -7.55
C ASP A 122 -17.09 -15.24 -7.48
N ILE A 123 -16.63 -14.62 -8.58
CA ILE A 123 -16.60 -13.16 -8.73
C ILE A 123 -18.03 -12.62 -8.67
N HIS A 124 -18.94 -13.16 -9.48
CA HIS A 124 -20.32 -12.70 -9.51
C HIS A 124 -21.04 -12.86 -8.16
N GLN A 125 -20.78 -13.95 -7.43
CA GLN A 125 -21.28 -14.12 -6.07
C GLN A 125 -20.66 -13.09 -5.11
N HIS A 126 -19.36 -12.83 -5.21
CA HIS A 126 -18.67 -11.82 -4.42
C HIS A 126 -19.25 -10.42 -4.61
N LEU A 127 -19.49 -10.00 -5.87
CA LEU A 127 -20.05 -8.69 -6.20
C LEU A 127 -21.44 -8.46 -5.58
N ARG A 128 -22.20 -9.54 -5.34
CA ARG A 128 -23.53 -9.47 -4.71
C ARG A 128 -23.50 -9.37 -3.19
N THR A 129 -22.36 -9.60 -2.55
CA THR A 129 -22.24 -9.53 -1.08
C THR A 129 -22.46 -8.11 -0.59
N LYS A 130 -23.17 -7.95 0.53
CA LYS A 130 -23.45 -6.63 1.13
C LYS A 130 -22.14 -5.87 1.42
N THR A 131 -21.14 -6.57 1.95
CA THR A 131 -19.84 -6.00 2.28
C THR A 131 -19.10 -5.46 1.05
N HIS A 132 -19.22 -6.10 -0.12
CA HIS A 132 -18.66 -5.57 -1.35
C HIS A 132 -19.42 -4.31 -1.81
N ARG A 133 -20.75 -4.38 -1.86
CA ARG A 133 -21.60 -3.28 -2.34
C ARG A 133 -21.45 -2.01 -1.51
N ASP A 134 -21.34 -2.15 -0.19
CA ASP A 134 -21.13 -1.02 0.71
C ASP A 134 -19.79 -0.31 0.40
N LYS A 135 -18.71 -1.08 0.19
CA LYS A 135 -17.39 -0.53 -0.16
C LYS A 135 -17.32 0.02 -1.59
N GLU A 136 -18.00 -0.61 -2.53
CA GLU A 136 -18.10 -0.14 -3.91
C GLU A 136 -18.79 1.22 -3.99
N MET A 137 -19.89 1.38 -3.25
CA MET A 137 -20.61 2.65 -3.14
C MET A 137 -19.75 3.76 -2.51
N GLU A 138 -18.96 3.44 -1.49
CA GLU A 138 -18.01 4.38 -0.88
C GLU A 138 -16.98 4.86 -1.90
N ILE A 139 -16.38 3.94 -2.65
CA ILE A 139 -15.38 4.27 -3.69
C ILE A 139 -16.01 5.12 -4.80
N GLN A 140 -17.24 4.78 -5.22
CA GLN A 140 -17.95 5.55 -6.24
C GLN A 140 -18.21 6.98 -5.76
N THR A 141 -18.63 7.15 -4.52
CA THR A 141 -18.86 8.48 -3.90
C THR A 141 -17.55 9.29 -3.87
N LEU A 142 -16.46 8.69 -3.41
CA LEU A 142 -15.14 9.34 -3.38
C LEU A 142 -14.64 9.72 -4.78
N TYR A 143 -14.90 8.86 -5.78
CA TYR A 143 -14.55 9.14 -7.17
C TYR A 143 -15.33 10.33 -7.73
N GLU A 144 -16.64 10.38 -7.50
CA GLU A 144 -17.51 11.50 -7.91
C GLU A 144 -17.09 12.82 -7.24
N GLU A 145 -16.80 12.80 -5.94
CA GLU A 145 -16.28 13.97 -5.22
C GLU A 145 -14.93 14.43 -5.78
N SER A 146 -14.04 13.49 -6.13
CA SER A 146 -12.74 13.82 -6.73
C SER A 146 -12.88 14.49 -8.11
N LEU A 147 -13.89 14.08 -8.90
CA LEU A 147 -14.20 14.70 -10.18
C LEU A 147 -14.80 16.10 -9.99
N GLN A 148 -15.64 16.29 -8.99
CA GLN A 148 -16.20 17.61 -8.65
C GLN A 148 -15.11 18.58 -8.20
N ARG A 149 -14.18 18.17 -7.32
CA ARG A 149 -13.04 18.98 -6.89
C ARG A 149 -12.13 19.39 -8.06
N ARG A 150 -11.96 18.53 -9.07
CA ARG A 150 -11.22 18.87 -10.30
C ARG A 150 -11.95 19.88 -11.19
N ARG A 151 -13.29 19.93 -11.14
CA ARG A 151 -14.11 20.89 -11.92
C ARG A 151 -14.22 22.26 -11.27
N THR A 152 -14.04 22.35 -9.96
CA THR A 152 -14.19 23.59 -9.17
C THR A 152 -12.86 24.22 -8.73
N GLY A 153 -11.72 23.64 -9.09
CA GLY A 153 -10.40 24.24 -8.87
C GLY A 153 -10.09 25.37 -9.87
N PRO A 154 -9.37 26.44 -9.45
CA PRO A 154 -9.02 27.60 -10.27
C PRO A 154 -8.07 27.28 -11.43
#